data_AF-A0A660W5S1-F1
#
_entry.id   AF-A0A660W5S1-F1
#
_cell.length_a   1.000
_cell.length_b   1.000
_cell.length_c   1.000
_cell.angle_alpha   90.00
_cell.angle_beta   90.00
_cell.angle_gamma   90.00
#
_symmetry.space_group_name_H-M   'P 1'
#
loop_
_entity.id
_entity.type
_entity.pdbx_description
1 polymer ?
#
loop_
_entity_poly.entity_id
_entity_poly.type
_entity_poly.pdbx_seq_one_letter_code
_entity_poly.pdbx_strand_id
1 'polypeptide(L)'
;MPLADIKQCRLPALDFAGKMGNESVLSDRHTPSILFFGFVRRYKGLDVLLEAMPQIIRRTGASLVVAGEFWSQGKQQYVDRMNKLGIADHVTIHDRYIKNEEVADFFRKADVVVVPYRSATGTGIVPIAFSFGKPVVATAVGCLPDVVRDGETGFLVPPGDSASLADAVEKCLEGECLRTFRANITGRQGDLSWDKYIAIIESFIANEA
;
A
#
# COMPACT_ATOMS: atom_id res chain seq x y z
N MET A 1 9.04 -10.24 43.30
CA MET A 1 7.99 -11.14 42.77
C MET A 1 8.52 -11.66 41.43
N PRO A 2 8.66 -12.98 41.23
CA PRO A 2 9.59 -13.52 40.22
C PRO A 2 9.01 -13.57 38.80
N LEU A 3 9.91 -13.44 37.82
CA LEU A 3 9.73 -13.33 36.36
C LEU A 3 9.43 -14.68 35.65
N ALA A 4 8.47 -15.49 36.14
CA ALA A 4 8.33 -16.88 35.68
C ALA A 4 7.24 -17.20 34.62
N ASP A 5 6.29 -16.31 34.32
CA ASP A 5 5.04 -16.76 33.62
C ASP A 5 4.77 -16.19 32.21
N ILE A 6 5.77 -15.68 31.47
CA ILE A 6 5.57 -15.16 30.10
C ILE A 6 5.70 -16.25 29.01
N LYS A 7 6.00 -17.51 29.35
CA LYS A 7 6.21 -18.59 28.36
C LYS A 7 4.94 -19.29 27.83
N GLN A 8 3.74 -18.80 28.14
CA GLN A 8 2.50 -19.49 27.76
C GLN A 8 1.44 -18.63 27.08
N CYS A 9 1.84 -17.52 26.44
CA CYS A 9 0.95 -16.83 25.50
C CYS A 9 1.08 -17.49 24.11
N ARG A 10 0.36 -18.60 23.92
CA ARG A 10 0.22 -19.24 22.61
C ARG A 10 -0.69 -18.33 21.77
N LEU A 11 -0.09 -17.50 20.91
CA LEU A 11 -0.85 -16.78 19.89
C LEU A 11 -1.65 -17.81 19.08
N PRO A 12 -2.95 -17.56 18.81
CA PRO A 12 -3.70 -18.45 17.95
C PRO A 12 -2.98 -18.50 16.59
N ALA A 13 -2.62 -19.70 16.15
CA ALA A 13 -2.22 -19.93 14.78
C ALA A 13 -3.38 -19.43 13.91
N LEU A 14 -3.21 -18.26 13.29
CA LEU A 14 -4.10 -17.79 12.24
C LEU A 14 -3.82 -18.66 11.04
N ASP A 15 -4.55 -19.77 10.99
CA ASP A 15 -4.58 -20.72 9.89
C ASP A 15 -5.26 -20.01 8.69
N PHE A 16 -4.48 -19.25 7.92
CA PHE A 16 -4.92 -18.64 6.67
C PHE A 16 -4.94 -19.68 5.54
N ALA A 17 -5.58 -20.83 5.78
CA ALA A 17 -6.03 -21.74 4.73
C ALA A 17 -7.42 -21.31 4.24
N GLY A 18 -7.52 -20.08 3.76
CA GLY A 18 -8.71 -19.57 3.09
C GLY A 18 -8.75 -20.07 1.66
N LYS A 19 -9.56 -21.11 1.42
CA LYS A 19 -9.91 -21.73 0.13
C LYS A 19 -9.61 -20.83 -1.09
N MET A 20 -8.65 -21.23 -1.92
CA MET A 20 -8.51 -20.74 -3.29
C MET A 20 -9.78 -21.11 -4.07
N GLY A 21 -10.70 -20.16 -4.15
CA GLY A 21 -11.88 -20.25 -4.99
C GLY A 21 -11.49 -20.02 -6.45
N ASN A 22 -11.50 -21.12 -7.20
CA ASN A 22 -11.74 -21.28 -8.64
C ASN A 22 -11.40 -20.08 -9.55
N GLU A 23 -10.39 -20.28 -10.39
CA GLU A 23 -10.08 -19.48 -11.57
C GLU A 23 -11.32 -19.35 -12.46
N SER A 24 -12.08 -18.27 -12.30
CA SER A 24 -13.05 -17.85 -13.29
C SER A 24 -12.36 -16.95 -14.31
N VAL A 25 -12.22 -17.50 -15.50
CA VAL A 25 -12.10 -16.74 -16.75
C VAL A 25 -13.20 -15.67 -16.76
N LEU A 26 -12.83 -14.41 -16.58
CA LEU A 26 -13.75 -13.27 -16.65
C LEU A 26 -13.19 -12.22 -17.62
N SER A 27 -13.80 -12.20 -18.81
CA SER A 27 -14.25 -11.02 -19.57
C SER A 27 -13.60 -9.67 -19.26
N ASP A 28 -13.06 -9.06 -20.33
CA ASP A 28 -12.57 -7.69 -20.46
C ASP A 28 -13.35 -6.61 -19.67
N ARG A 29 -12.58 -5.71 -19.04
CA ARG A 29 -12.92 -4.42 -18.39
C ARG A 29 -13.22 -4.44 -16.87
N HIS A 30 -12.29 -4.98 -16.08
CA HIS A 30 -12.10 -4.48 -14.70
C HIS A 30 -11.40 -3.11 -14.78
N THR A 31 -12.06 -2.04 -14.32
CA THR A 31 -11.42 -0.72 -14.19
C THR A 31 -10.30 -0.82 -13.15
N PRO A 32 -9.02 -0.59 -13.52
CA PRO A 32 -7.92 -0.75 -12.58
C PRO A 32 -8.09 0.16 -11.35
N SER A 33 -7.79 -0.36 -10.16
CA SER A 33 -8.06 0.33 -8.90
C SER A 33 -6.77 0.69 -8.17
N ILE A 34 -6.61 1.97 -7.83
CA ILE A 34 -5.48 2.50 -7.09
C ILE A 34 -5.93 2.80 -5.65
N LEU A 35 -5.13 2.40 -4.67
CA LEU A 35 -5.41 2.68 -3.25
C LEU A 35 -4.40 3.63 -2.63
N PHE A 36 -4.91 4.71 -2.04
CA PHE A 36 -4.22 5.51 -1.03
C PHE A 36 -4.83 5.19 0.33
N PHE A 37 -4.03 4.69 1.28
CA PHE A 37 -4.53 4.22 2.58
C PHE A 37 -3.82 4.88 3.77
N GLY A 38 -4.61 5.20 4.80
CA GLY A 38 -4.15 5.72 6.10
C GLY A 38 -4.49 7.20 6.30
N PHE A 39 -4.12 7.74 7.46
CA PHE A 39 -4.40 9.15 7.79
C PHE A 39 -3.90 10.10 6.70
N VAL A 40 -4.79 10.96 6.20
CA VAL A 40 -4.46 11.93 5.17
C VAL A 40 -3.82 13.15 5.83
N ARG A 41 -2.51 13.27 5.66
CA ARG A 41 -1.69 14.37 6.18
C ARG A 41 -0.83 14.95 5.05
N ARG A 42 -0.41 16.21 5.17
CA ARG A 42 0.39 16.90 4.15
C ARG A 42 1.64 16.10 3.74
N TYR A 43 2.35 15.48 4.67
CA TYR A 43 3.54 14.70 4.36
C TYR A 43 3.24 13.39 3.59
N LYS A 44 1.99 12.91 3.59
CA LYS A 44 1.59 11.69 2.88
C LYS A 44 1.39 11.89 1.38
N GLY A 45 1.31 13.15 0.93
CA GLY A 45 1.37 13.49 -0.50
C GLY A 45 0.15 13.12 -1.32
N LEU A 46 -1.05 13.04 -0.73
CA LEU A 46 -2.28 12.82 -1.51
C LEU A 46 -2.43 13.86 -2.63
N ASP A 47 -2.05 15.10 -2.39
CA ASP A 47 -2.08 16.16 -3.40
C ASP A 47 -1.17 15.87 -4.60
N VAL A 48 -0.02 15.20 -4.42
CA VAL A 48 0.86 14.78 -5.51
C VAL A 48 0.21 13.67 -6.34
N LEU A 49 -0.44 12.72 -5.67
CA LEU A 49 -1.20 11.67 -6.35
C LEU A 49 -2.38 12.24 -7.14
N LEU A 50 -3.12 13.20 -6.57
CA LEU A 50 -4.21 13.87 -7.30
C LEU A 50 -3.70 14.57 -8.56
N GLU A 51 -2.53 15.21 -8.52
CA GLU A 51 -1.91 15.82 -9.71
C GLU A 51 -1.46 14.78 -10.76
N ALA A 52 -1.18 13.54 -10.35
CA ALA A 52 -0.82 12.44 -11.25
C ALA A 52 -2.06 11.80 -11.93
N MET A 53 -3.23 11.85 -11.26
CA MET A 53 -4.45 11.16 -11.70
C MET A 53 -4.91 11.51 -13.13
N PRO A 54 -4.88 12.77 -13.62
CA PRO A 54 -5.30 13.06 -14.99
C PRO A 54 -4.53 12.26 -16.05
N GLN A 55 -3.22 12.07 -15.84
CA GLN A 55 -2.39 11.28 -16.75
C GLN A 55 -2.70 9.78 -16.60
N ILE A 56 -2.82 9.30 -15.36
CA ILE A 56 -3.16 7.90 -15.07
C ILE A 56 -4.51 7.52 -15.71
N ILE A 57 -5.57 8.30 -15.46
CA ILE A 57 -6.92 8.07 -16.00
C ILE A 57 -6.87 8.00 -17.53
N ARG A 58 -6.18 8.94 -18.18
CA ARG A 58 -6.09 8.97 -19.64
C ARG A 58 -5.41 7.72 -20.21
N ARG A 59 -4.40 7.17 -19.52
CA ARG A 59 -3.59 6.06 -20.04
C ARG A 59 -4.13 4.68 -19.65
N THR A 60 -4.73 4.55 -18.48
CA THR A 60 -5.14 3.24 -17.92
C THR A 60 -6.64 3.13 -17.63
N GLY A 61 -7.37 4.25 -17.61
CA GLY A 61 -8.75 4.30 -17.16
C GLY A 61 -8.94 4.08 -15.66
N ALA A 62 -7.85 4.02 -14.87
CA ALA A 62 -7.91 3.65 -13.46
C ALA A 62 -8.72 4.65 -12.60
N SER A 63 -9.30 4.12 -11.52
CA SER A 63 -9.92 4.91 -10.45
C SER A 63 -9.04 4.92 -9.19
N LEU A 64 -9.23 5.93 -8.34
CA LEU A 64 -8.53 6.09 -7.08
C LEU A 64 -9.49 5.97 -5.90
N VAL A 65 -9.13 5.13 -4.94
CA VAL A 65 -9.78 5.05 -3.63
C VAL A 65 -8.85 5.69 -2.60
N VAL A 66 -9.35 6.71 -1.90
CA VAL A 66 -8.68 7.35 -0.76
C VAL A 66 -9.37 6.89 0.51
N ALA A 67 -8.70 6.05 1.30
CA ALA A 67 -9.27 5.47 2.51
C ALA A 67 -8.50 5.92 3.76
N GLY A 68 -9.11 6.82 4.52
CA GLY A 68 -8.54 7.33 5.76
C GLY A 68 -9.06 8.71 6.15
N GLU A 69 -8.89 9.03 7.42
CA GLU A 69 -9.37 10.29 8.01
C GLU A 69 -8.51 11.48 7.59
N PHE A 70 -9.15 12.60 7.23
CA PHE A 70 -8.49 13.83 6.84
C PHE A 70 -8.15 14.70 8.05
N TRP A 71 -6.86 14.96 8.25
CA TRP A 71 -6.37 15.73 9.39
C TRP A 71 -6.09 17.19 9.04
N SER A 72 -5.91 18.00 10.08
CA SER A 72 -5.57 19.43 10.03
C SER A 72 -6.66 20.30 9.40
N GLN A 73 -6.70 20.41 8.08
CA GLN A 73 -7.54 21.35 7.33
C GLN A 73 -8.77 20.67 6.69
N GLY A 74 -9.02 19.40 7.05
CA GLY A 74 -10.07 18.59 6.45
C GLY A 74 -9.82 18.26 4.97
N LYS A 75 -10.88 17.83 4.27
CA LYS A 75 -10.80 17.34 2.89
C LYS A 75 -10.97 18.41 1.80
N GLN A 76 -11.45 19.61 2.14
CA GLN A 76 -11.93 20.59 1.15
C GLN A 76 -10.87 20.94 0.11
N GLN A 77 -9.62 21.19 0.51
CA GLN A 77 -8.53 21.49 -0.42
C GLN A 77 -8.27 20.39 -1.46
N TYR A 78 -8.55 19.13 -1.12
CA TYR A 78 -8.39 17.99 -2.02
C TYR A 78 -9.59 17.89 -2.95
N VAL A 79 -10.80 18.14 -2.44
CA VAL A 79 -12.04 18.22 -3.25
C VAL A 79 -11.93 19.34 -4.29
N ASP A 80 -11.52 20.53 -3.89
CA ASP A 80 -11.34 21.66 -4.81
C ASP A 80 -10.29 21.35 -5.89
N ARG A 81 -9.21 20.65 -5.50
CA ARG A 81 -8.19 20.18 -6.44
C ARG A 81 -8.74 19.16 -7.43
N MET A 82 -9.53 18.18 -6.97
CA MET A 82 -10.16 17.19 -7.85
C MET A 82 -11.10 17.85 -8.86
N ASN A 83 -11.89 18.83 -8.40
CA ASN A 83 -12.80 19.60 -9.27
C ASN A 83 -12.02 20.40 -10.32
N LYS A 84 -10.95 21.09 -9.90
CA LYS A 84 -10.08 21.86 -10.80
C LYS A 84 -9.40 20.97 -11.85
N LEU A 85 -9.01 19.75 -11.47
CA LEU A 85 -8.39 18.79 -12.37
C LEU A 85 -9.40 18.00 -13.21
N GLY A 86 -10.70 18.10 -12.93
CA GLY A 86 -11.74 17.36 -13.64
C GLY A 86 -11.72 15.85 -13.39
N ILE A 87 -11.26 15.42 -12.21
CA ILE A 87 -11.08 13.98 -11.87
C ILE A 87 -12.04 13.48 -10.79
N ALA A 88 -12.99 14.30 -10.33
CA ALA A 88 -13.85 13.97 -9.20
C ALA A 88 -14.60 12.62 -9.38
N ASP A 89 -15.05 12.32 -10.60
CA ASP A 89 -15.78 11.09 -10.92
C ASP A 89 -14.90 9.83 -10.88
N HIS A 90 -13.57 9.99 -10.87
CA HIS A 90 -12.59 8.90 -10.81
C HIS A 90 -12.02 8.69 -9.40
N VAL A 91 -12.40 9.52 -8.41
CA VAL A 91 -11.85 9.46 -7.05
C VAL A 91 -12.95 9.24 -6.03
N THR A 92 -12.86 8.13 -5.29
CA THR A 92 -13.76 7.82 -4.16
C THR A 92 -13.04 8.10 -2.84
N ILE A 93 -13.61 8.96 -2.00
CA ILE A 93 -13.07 9.30 -0.68
C ILE A 93 -13.88 8.63 0.44
N HIS A 94 -13.20 7.83 1.26
CA HIS A 94 -13.69 7.32 2.53
C HIS A 94 -13.03 8.10 3.68
N ASP A 95 -13.60 9.27 3.99
CA ASP A 95 -13.13 10.20 5.02
C ASP A 95 -13.59 9.75 6.42
N ARG A 96 -12.93 8.72 6.95
CA ARG A 96 -13.14 8.20 8.31
C ARG A 96 -11.96 7.33 8.73
N TYR A 97 -11.88 7.04 10.02
CA TYR A 97 -11.07 5.93 10.50
C TYR A 97 -11.58 4.61 9.90
N ILE A 98 -10.66 3.83 9.32
CA ILE A 98 -10.94 2.49 8.78
C ILE A 98 -10.60 1.48 9.86
N LYS A 99 -11.58 0.71 10.32
CA LYS A 99 -11.37 -0.29 11.36
C LYS A 99 -10.56 -1.46 10.82
N ASN A 100 -9.84 -2.17 11.69
CA ASN A 100 -8.96 -3.27 11.32
C ASN A 100 -9.67 -4.36 10.50
N GLU A 101 -10.95 -4.63 10.81
CA GLU A 101 -11.75 -5.64 10.14
C GLU A 101 -12.09 -5.26 8.69
N GLU A 102 -12.11 -3.95 8.37
CA GLU A 102 -12.44 -3.42 7.04
C GLU A 102 -11.19 -3.22 6.16
N VAL A 103 -9.99 -3.20 6.74
CA VAL A 103 -8.72 -2.97 6.02
C VAL A 103 -8.60 -3.93 4.84
N ALA A 104 -8.90 -5.21 5.07
CA ALA A 104 -8.75 -6.24 4.06
C ALA A 104 -9.60 -5.99 2.80
N ASP A 105 -10.76 -5.36 2.94
CA ASP A 105 -11.65 -5.09 1.81
C ASP A 105 -11.08 -4.04 0.86
N PHE A 106 -10.39 -3.02 1.40
CA PHE A 106 -9.72 -2.01 0.59
C PHE A 106 -8.55 -2.59 -0.17
N PHE A 107 -7.67 -3.33 0.53
CA PHE A 107 -6.48 -3.88 -0.10
C PHE A 107 -6.83 -4.96 -1.14
N ARG A 108 -7.80 -5.85 -0.86
CA ARG A 108 -8.21 -6.89 -1.83
C ARG A 108 -8.71 -6.31 -3.15
N LYS A 109 -9.47 -5.20 -3.09
CA LYS A 109 -10.05 -4.50 -4.26
C LYS A 109 -9.05 -3.62 -5.01
N ALA A 110 -7.89 -3.32 -4.42
CA ALA A 110 -6.85 -2.53 -5.06
C ALA A 110 -6.02 -3.39 -6.01
N ASP A 111 -5.60 -2.83 -7.13
CA ASP A 111 -4.58 -3.43 -7.99
C ASP A 111 -3.17 -3.00 -7.58
N VAL A 112 -3.02 -1.72 -7.23
CA VAL A 112 -1.77 -1.07 -6.83
C VAL A 112 -2.03 -0.17 -5.62
N VAL A 113 -1.10 -0.15 -4.67
CA VAL A 113 -1.11 0.79 -3.53
C VAL A 113 -0.09 1.90 -3.79
N VAL A 114 -0.49 3.15 -3.60
CA VAL A 114 0.38 4.31 -3.85
C VAL A 114 0.74 5.03 -2.56
N VAL A 115 2.04 5.26 -2.35
CA VAL A 115 2.64 5.81 -1.13
C VAL A 115 3.50 7.04 -1.49
N PRO A 116 2.88 8.18 -1.85
CA PRO A 116 3.56 9.33 -2.46
C PRO A 116 4.13 10.29 -1.40
N TYR A 117 4.80 9.74 -0.38
CA TYR A 117 5.19 10.50 0.79
C TYR A 117 6.27 11.55 0.49
N ARG A 118 6.32 12.60 1.30
CA ARG A 118 7.40 13.61 1.29
C ARG A 118 8.50 13.28 2.29
N SER A 119 8.15 12.52 3.31
CA SER A 119 9.07 11.99 4.32
C SER A 119 8.47 10.75 4.96
N ALA A 120 9.31 9.81 5.42
CA ALA A 120 8.88 8.55 6.02
C ALA A 120 9.89 8.04 7.06
N THR A 121 9.58 8.14 8.35
CA THR A 121 10.39 7.48 9.41
C THR A 121 10.02 6.01 9.59
N GLY A 122 8.81 5.63 9.20
CA GLY A 122 8.28 4.28 9.24
C GLY A 122 7.00 4.19 8.42
N THR A 123 6.62 2.99 7.98
CA THR A 123 5.35 2.77 7.30
C THR A 123 4.75 1.39 7.63
N GLY A 124 3.53 1.38 8.14
CA GLY A 124 2.73 0.15 8.25
C GLY A 124 2.03 -0.22 6.95
N ILE A 125 1.96 0.69 5.96
CA ILE A 125 1.13 0.50 4.76
C ILE A 125 1.77 -0.47 3.78
N VAL A 126 3.09 -0.40 3.59
CA VAL A 126 3.81 -1.28 2.65
C VAL A 126 3.75 -2.75 3.09
N PRO A 127 4.02 -3.10 4.37
CA PRO A 127 3.84 -4.48 4.84
C PRO A 127 2.41 -5.00 4.69
N ILE A 128 1.39 -4.16 4.95
CA ILE A 128 -0.02 -4.54 4.74
C ILE A 128 -0.29 -4.75 3.24
N ALA A 129 0.18 -3.87 2.36
CA ALA A 129 0.05 -4.07 0.91
C ALA A 129 0.63 -5.43 0.49
N PHE A 130 1.83 -5.75 0.96
CA PHE A 130 2.51 -7.00 0.63
C PHE A 130 1.82 -8.24 1.20
N SER A 131 1.19 -8.16 2.38
CA SER A 131 0.41 -9.28 2.92
C SER A 131 -0.81 -9.63 2.06
N PHE A 132 -1.35 -8.65 1.31
CA PHE A 132 -2.38 -8.86 0.29
C PHE A 132 -1.82 -9.07 -1.13
N GLY A 133 -0.50 -9.24 -1.26
CA GLY A 133 0.15 -9.41 -2.56
C GLY A 133 0.05 -8.18 -3.46
N LYS A 134 -0.12 -6.98 -2.91
CA LYS A 134 -0.36 -5.75 -3.69
C LYS A 134 0.96 -5.02 -3.94
N PRO A 135 1.35 -4.80 -5.22
CA PRO A 135 2.52 -3.99 -5.52
C PRO A 135 2.33 -2.56 -5.05
N VAL A 136 3.46 -1.92 -4.74
CA VAL A 136 3.49 -0.57 -4.17
C VAL A 136 4.27 0.36 -5.09
N VAL A 137 3.65 1.47 -5.49
CA VAL A 137 4.38 2.60 -6.07
C VAL A 137 4.62 3.61 -4.95
N ALA A 138 5.88 3.78 -4.56
CA ALA A 138 6.28 4.61 -3.45
C ALA A 138 7.26 5.70 -3.89
N THR A 139 7.39 6.72 -3.07
CA THR A 139 8.46 7.72 -3.22
C THR A 139 9.74 7.23 -2.55
N ALA A 140 10.90 7.57 -3.11
CA ALA A 140 12.22 7.20 -2.60
C ALA A 140 12.63 8.08 -1.41
N VAL A 141 11.87 8.00 -0.31
CA VAL A 141 12.12 8.78 0.91
C VAL A 141 12.12 7.92 2.16
N GLY A 142 13.05 8.22 3.07
CA GLY A 142 13.14 7.58 4.38
C GLY A 142 13.24 6.06 4.29
N CYS A 143 12.40 5.33 5.02
CA CYS A 143 12.40 3.85 5.05
C CYS A 143 11.81 3.16 3.79
N LEU A 144 11.25 3.90 2.83
CA LEU A 144 10.54 3.28 1.70
C LEU A 144 11.44 2.46 0.77
N PRO A 145 12.67 2.91 0.42
CA PRO A 145 13.61 2.12 -0.39
C PRO A 145 14.09 0.82 0.27
N ASP A 146 14.02 0.72 1.60
CA ASP A 146 14.43 -0.49 2.32
C ASP A 146 13.37 -1.60 2.23
N VAL A 147 12.12 -1.24 1.96
CA VAL A 147 10.97 -2.16 1.95
C VAL A 147 10.48 -2.44 0.53
N VAL A 148 10.41 -1.42 -0.33
CA VAL A 148 10.00 -1.57 -1.74
C VAL A 148 11.25 -1.81 -2.59
N ARG A 149 11.33 -2.98 -3.22
CA ARG A 149 12.42 -3.30 -4.17
C ARG A 149 12.00 -2.84 -5.56
N ASP A 150 12.62 -1.76 -6.01
CA ASP A 150 12.33 -1.13 -7.29
C ASP A 150 12.45 -2.12 -8.46
N GLY A 151 11.43 -2.16 -9.32
CA GLY A 151 11.36 -3.09 -10.44
C GLY A 151 11.08 -4.55 -10.07
N GLU A 152 10.84 -4.88 -8.79
CA GLU A 152 10.57 -6.24 -8.34
C GLU A 152 9.27 -6.40 -7.55
N THR A 153 9.01 -5.53 -6.57
CA THR A 153 7.78 -5.55 -5.75
C THR A 153 6.93 -4.29 -5.92
N GLY A 154 7.36 -3.41 -6.82
CA GLY A 154 6.83 -2.07 -6.96
C GLY A 154 7.81 -1.16 -7.67
N PHE A 155 7.53 0.14 -7.61
CA PHE A 155 8.41 1.18 -8.14
C PHE A 155 8.72 2.24 -7.10
N LEU A 156 9.93 2.78 -7.17
CA LEU A 156 10.37 3.95 -6.41
C LEU A 156 10.49 5.17 -7.34
N VAL A 157 9.87 6.27 -6.95
CA VAL A 157 9.91 7.54 -7.72
C VAL A 157 10.43 8.70 -6.87
N PRO A 158 10.94 9.79 -7.48
CA PRO A 158 11.30 10.99 -6.73
C PRO A 158 10.09 11.59 -5.97
N PRO A 159 10.28 12.13 -4.76
CA PRO A 159 9.18 12.75 -4.01
C PRO A 159 8.70 14.05 -4.67
N GLY A 160 7.39 14.26 -4.71
CA GLY A 160 6.78 15.47 -5.24
C GLY A 160 6.69 15.53 -6.78
N ASP A 161 7.15 14.50 -7.48
CA ASP A 161 7.06 14.39 -8.93
C ASP A 161 5.81 13.57 -9.34
N SER A 162 4.74 14.28 -9.70
CA SER A 162 3.49 13.65 -10.13
C SER A 162 3.59 12.97 -11.50
N ALA A 163 4.50 13.41 -12.38
CA ALA A 163 4.68 12.80 -13.70
C ALA A 163 5.38 11.44 -13.57
N SER A 164 6.48 11.38 -12.82
CA SER A 164 7.15 10.11 -12.51
C SER A 164 6.22 9.15 -11.76
N LEU A 165 5.38 9.67 -10.86
CA LEU A 165 4.37 8.86 -10.16
C LEU A 165 3.33 8.27 -11.14
N ALA A 166 2.86 9.06 -12.11
CA ALA A 166 1.91 8.60 -13.11
C ALA A 166 2.52 7.51 -14.01
N ASP A 167 3.74 7.73 -14.51
CA ASP A 167 4.46 6.76 -15.35
C ASP A 167 4.68 5.43 -14.61
N ALA A 168 5.07 5.49 -13.33
CA ALA A 168 5.26 4.29 -12.52
C ALA A 168 3.96 3.55 -12.23
N VAL A 169 2.85 4.26 -11.98
CA VAL A 169 1.53 3.63 -11.78
C VAL A 169 1.04 2.97 -13.06
N GLU A 170 1.17 3.63 -14.21
CA GLU A 170 0.85 3.06 -15.51
C GLU A 170 1.60 1.75 -15.75
N LYS A 171 2.94 1.79 -15.63
CA LYS A 171 3.79 0.61 -15.82
C LYS A 171 3.44 -0.50 -14.84
N CYS A 172 3.14 -0.16 -13.59
CA CYS A 172 2.75 -1.14 -12.57
C CYS A 172 1.42 -1.82 -12.88
N LEU A 173 0.50 -1.13 -13.56
CA LEU A 173 -0.80 -1.65 -13.97
C LEU A 173 -0.74 -2.46 -15.28
N GLU A 174 0.38 -2.49 -15.99
CA GLU A 174 0.58 -3.37 -17.14
C GLU A 174 0.44 -4.84 -16.70
N GLY A 175 -0.35 -5.63 -17.43
CA GLY A 175 -0.74 -6.97 -16.99
C GLY A 175 0.43 -7.91 -16.66
N GLU A 176 1.52 -7.86 -17.42
CA GLU A 176 2.72 -8.66 -17.13
C GLU A 176 3.51 -8.15 -15.92
N CYS A 177 3.72 -6.82 -15.83
CA CYS A 177 4.40 -6.19 -14.70
C CYS A 177 3.65 -6.48 -13.39
N LEU A 178 2.32 -6.25 -13.40
CA LEU A 178 1.44 -6.50 -12.26
C LEU A 178 1.52 -7.95 -11.78
N ARG A 179 1.39 -8.92 -12.70
CA ARG A 179 1.50 -10.35 -12.35
C ARG A 179 2.86 -10.71 -11.76
N THR A 180 3.93 -10.19 -12.35
CA THR A 180 5.30 -10.44 -11.91
C THR A 180 5.54 -9.90 -10.51
N PHE A 181 5.12 -8.67 -10.23
CA PHE A 181 5.26 -8.09 -8.89
C PHE A 181 4.44 -8.83 -7.85
N ARG A 182 3.20 -9.22 -8.18
CA ARG A 182 2.37 -10.04 -7.29
C ARG A 182 3.08 -11.35 -6.93
N ALA A 183 3.63 -12.05 -7.92
CA ALA A 183 4.37 -13.30 -7.69
C ALA A 183 5.62 -13.10 -6.82
N ASN A 184 6.41 -12.05 -7.08
CA ASN A 184 7.59 -11.71 -6.29
C ASN A 184 7.25 -11.40 -4.83
N ILE A 185 6.15 -10.67 -4.60
CA ILE A 185 5.67 -10.34 -3.25
C ILE A 185 5.24 -11.62 -2.53
N THR A 186 4.45 -12.49 -3.18
CA THR A 186 4.04 -13.77 -2.60
C THR A 186 5.23 -14.65 -2.26
N GLY A 187 6.23 -14.77 -3.15
CA GLY A 187 7.45 -15.53 -2.90
C GLY A 187 8.33 -14.99 -1.77
N ARG A 188 8.05 -13.79 -1.27
CA ARG A 188 8.76 -13.11 -0.17
C ARG A 188 7.91 -12.96 1.08
N GLN A 189 6.72 -13.56 1.11
CA GLN A 189 5.90 -13.59 2.32
C GLN A 189 6.69 -14.27 3.45
N GLY A 190 6.99 -13.51 4.50
CA GLY A 190 7.86 -13.94 5.61
C GLY A 190 9.03 -12.98 5.87
N ASP A 191 9.47 -12.21 4.88
CA ASP A 191 10.59 -11.28 5.07
C ASP A 191 10.29 -10.14 6.05
N LEU A 192 9.00 -9.83 6.23
CA LEU A 192 8.50 -8.79 7.14
C LEU A 192 7.61 -9.40 8.24
N SER A 193 7.78 -10.69 8.57
CA SER A 193 6.97 -11.36 9.59
C SER A 193 7.40 -10.98 11.00
N TRP A 194 6.46 -11.06 11.94
CA TRP A 194 6.76 -10.92 13.37
C TRP A 194 7.72 -11.99 13.87
N ASP A 195 7.65 -13.21 13.35
CA ASP A 195 8.57 -14.29 13.71
C ASP A 195 10.02 -13.95 13.34
N LYS A 196 10.24 -13.40 12.15
CA LYS A 196 11.57 -12.95 11.72
C LYS A 196 12.07 -11.79 12.57
N TYR A 197 11.17 -10.86 12.93
CA TYR A 197 11.51 -9.74 13.81
C TYR A 197 11.91 -10.23 15.22
N ILE A 198 11.16 -11.18 15.79
CA ILE A 198 11.46 -11.82 17.08
C ILE A 198 12.82 -12.52 17.01
N ALA A 199 13.08 -13.33 15.98
CA ALA A 199 14.34 -14.05 15.82
C ALA A 199 15.55 -13.10 15.76
N ILE A 200 15.41 -11.93 15.11
CA ILE A 200 16.46 -10.91 15.07
C ILE A 200 16.71 -10.35 16.47
N ILE A 201 15.66 -9.97 17.21
CA ILE A 201 15.81 -9.46 18.58
C ILE A 201 16.45 -10.50 19.50
N GLU A 202 16.01 -11.76 19.43
CA GLU A 202 16.59 -12.85 20.20
C GLU A 202 18.09 -13.04 19.90
N SER A 203 18.51 -12.86 18.64
CA SER A 203 19.91 -12.95 18.25
C SER A 203 20.79 -11.84 18.85
N PHE A 204 20.25 -10.65 19.09
CA PHE A 204 20.99 -9.59 19.79
C PHE A 204 21.13 -9.89 21.26
N ILE A 205 20.07 -10.39 21.90
CA ILE A 205 20.09 -10.78 23.32
C ILE A 205 21.08 -11.93 23.55
N ALA A 206 21.14 -12.90 22.62
CA ALA A 206 22.01 -14.07 22.74
C ALA A 206 23.50 -13.77 22.51
N ASN A 207 23.85 -12.70 21.79
CA ASN A 207 25.24 -12.32 21.49
C ASN A 207 25.89 -11.39 22.54
N GLU A 208 25.13 -10.95 23.54
CA GLU A 208 25.63 -10.15 24.68
C GLU A 208 25.86 -10.99 25.96
N ALA A 209 25.76 -12.32 25.89
CA ALA A 209 26.01 -13.28 26.97
C ALA A 209 27.27 -14.12 26.72
#